data_AF-A0A964ALG9-F1
#
_entry.id   AF-A0A964ALG9-F1
#
_cell.length_a   1.000
_cell.length_b   1.000
_cell.length_c   1.000
_cell.angle_alpha   90.00
_cell.angle_beta   90.00
_cell.angle_gamma   90.00
#
_symmetry.space_group_name_H-M   'P 1'
#
loop_
_entity.id
_entity.type
_entity.pdbx_description
1 polymer ?
#
loop_
_entity_poly.entity_id
_entity_poly.type
_entity_poly.pdbx_seq_one_letter_code
_entity_poly.pdbx_strand_id
1 'polypeptide(L)'
;MTDLRNQLRLLLADRHAPETRAFYLRLLRYIDQRARGVWRRCYADLLSAQEIEEVVADVLQRLMTKALARFQGETPGELFAFIRTITDRCLWQRAQRKLRERTALEGEGGDEALSWFARIDSPERVVEHVPDMPLPDRDQAFLMDLLRASSKAEYARQHNVSRAAVTQRVQRIRGRIDALRPREQEAVDAWLRLAARKALDESPVG
;
A
#
# COMPACT_ATOMS: atom_id res chain seq x y z
N MET A 1 -5.30 -34.68 30.62
CA MET A 1 -4.65 -33.56 29.88
C MET A 1 -5.54 -33.21 28.72
N THR A 2 -6.14 -32.02 28.71
CA THR A 2 -7.07 -31.63 27.65
C THR A 2 -6.31 -31.43 26.35
N ASP A 3 -6.61 -32.25 25.35
CA ASP A 3 -6.03 -32.19 24.00
C ASP A 3 -6.21 -30.77 23.42
N LEU A 4 -5.11 -30.13 23.00
CA LEU A 4 -5.11 -28.79 22.39
C LEU A 4 -6.13 -28.71 21.24
N ARG A 5 -6.31 -29.80 20.50
CA ARG A 5 -7.29 -29.89 19.42
C ARG A 5 -8.71 -29.67 19.92
N ASN A 6 -9.06 -30.23 21.06
CA ASN A 6 -10.38 -30.05 21.68
C ASN A 6 -10.55 -28.63 22.22
N GLN A 7 -9.49 -28.06 22.82
CA GLN A 7 -9.51 -26.65 23.25
C GLN A 7 -9.70 -25.70 22.06
N LEU A 8 -9.01 -25.96 20.95
CA LEU A 8 -9.14 -25.17 19.71
C LEU A 8 -10.56 -25.29 19.14
N ARG A 9 -11.14 -26.49 19.10
CA ARG A 9 -12.52 -26.70 18.61
C ARG A 9 -13.54 -25.95 19.46
N LEU A 10 -13.42 -26.00 20.79
CA LEU A 10 -14.30 -25.28 21.71
C LEU A 10 -14.17 -23.76 21.52
N LEU A 11 -12.93 -23.27 21.39
CA LEU A 11 -12.66 -21.85 21.13
C LEU A 11 -13.25 -21.38 19.78
N LEU A 12 -13.14 -22.20 18.74
CA LEU A 12 -13.66 -21.86 17.40
C LEU A 12 -15.19 -21.96 17.29
N ALA A 13 -15.85 -22.66 18.21
CA ALA A 13 -17.30 -22.78 18.25
C ALA A 13 -17.98 -21.46 18.66
N ASP A 14 -17.36 -20.70 19.56
CA ASP A 14 -17.80 -19.36 19.91
C ASP A 14 -16.81 -18.30 19.40
N ARG A 15 -17.11 -17.75 18.22
CA ARG A 15 -16.26 -16.76 17.56
C ARG A 15 -16.33 -15.37 18.17
N HIS A 16 -17.35 -15.09 18.97
CA HIS A 16 -17.59 -13.78 19.56
C HIS A 16 -17.09 -13.69 21.00
N ALA A 17 -16.74 -14.82 21.60
CA ALA A 17 -16.11 -14.88 22.91
C ALA A 17 -14.82 -14.02 22.98
N PRO A 18 -14.59 -13.32 24.11
CA PRO A 18 -13.39 -12.50 24.30
C PRO A 18 -12.10 -13.33 24.24
N GLU A 19 -12.14 -14.61 24.63
CA GLU A 19 -11.05 -15.56 24.53
C GLU A 19 -10.65 -15.82 23.09
N THR A 20 -11.63 -15.99 22.20
CA THR A 20 -11.42 -16.21 20.76
C THR A 20 -10.82 -14.98 20.11
N ARG A 21 -11.29 -13.79 20.48
CA ARG A 21 -10.68 -12.52 20.05
C ARG A 21 -9.23 -12.41 20.51
N ALA A 22 -8.95 -12.69 21.79
CA ALA A 22 -7.59 -12.62 22.35
C ALA A 22 -6.64 -13.61 21.65
N PHE A 23 -7.15 -14.80 21.31
CA PHE A 23 -6.41 -15.78 20.54
C PHE A 23 -6.06 -15.27 19.14
N TYR A 24 -7.02 -14.74 18.38
CA TYR A 24 -6.75 -14.19 17.06
C TYR A 24 -5.80 -12.99 17.08
N LEU A 25 -5.88 -12.12 18.09
CA LEU A 25 -4.92 -11.02 18.26
C LEU A 25 -3.50 -11.53 18.52
N ARG A 26 -3.34 -12.61 19.29
CA ARG A 26 -2.04 -13.27 19.47
C ARG A 26 -1.53 -13.87 18.17
N LEU A 27 -2.40 -14.51 17.39
CA LEU A 27 -2.04 -15.05 16.08
C LEU A 27 -1.61 -13.94 15.12
N LEU A 28 -2.38 -12.84 15.05
CA LEU A 28 -2.08 -11.70 14.19
C LEU A 28 -0.67 -11.14 14.46
N ARG A 29 -0.32 -10.94 15.73
CA ARG A 29 1.01 -10.46 16.12
C ARG A 29 2.13 -11.43 15.70
N TYR A 30 1.90 -12.73 15.87
CA TYR A 30 2.88 -13.75 15.43
C TYR A 30 3.06 -13.75 13.90
N ILE A 31 1.94 -13.69 13.16
CA ILE A 31 1.94 -13.66 11.69
C ILE A 31 2.65 -12.40 11.18
N ASP A 32 2.34 -11.22 11.72
CA ASP A 32 2.98 -9.95 11.34
C ASP A 32 4.49 -10.00 11.58
N GLN A 33 4.92 -10.44 12.77
CA GLN A 33 6.34 -10.55 13.09
C GLN A 33 7.07 -11.52 12.15
N ARG A 34 6.45 -12.67 11.85
CA ARG A 34 7.00 -13.66 10.91
C ARG A 34 7.07 -13.09 9.49
N ALA A 35 5.99 -12.47 9.02
CA ALA A 35 5.89 -11.96 7.67
C ALA A 35 6.90 -10.83 7.42
N ARG A 36 7.00 -9.87 8.34
CA ARG A 36 8.01 -8.80 8.28
C ARG A 36 9.43 -9.36 8.36
N GLY A 37 9.67 -10.39 9.17
CA GLY A 37 10.98 -11.03 9.29
C GLY A 37 11.41 -11.81 8.04
N VAL A 38 10.48 -12.42 7.31
CA VAL A 38 10.77 -13.07 6.02
C VAL A 38 10.93 -12.02 4.93
N TRP A 39 10.01 -11.05 4.87
CA TRP A 39 10.06 -9.94 3.91
C TRP A 39 11.40 -9.22 3.93
N ARG A 40 11.85 -8.74 5.10
CA ARG A 40 13.13 -8.02 5.23
C ARG A 40 14.33 -8.84 4.76
N ARG A 41 14.29 -10.17 4.87
CA ARG A 41 15.41 -11.04 4.52
C ARG A 41 15.40 -11.51 3.07
N CYS A 42 14.22 -11.67 2.48
CA CYS A 42 14.08 -12.38 1.21
C CYS A 42 13.39 -11.58 0.11
N TYR A 43 12.59 -10.56 0.45
CA TYR A 43 11.68 -9.90 -0.48
C TYR A 43 11.61 -8.37 -0.28
N ALA A 44 12.60 -7.77 0.38
CA ALA A 44 12.59 -6.34 0.73
C ALA A 44 12.60 -5.44 -0.51
N ASP A 45 13.26 -5.89 -1.57
CA ASP A 45 13.38 -5.28 -2.89
C ASP A 45 12.20 -5.60 -3.81
N LEU A 46 11.45 -6.68 -3.53
CA LEU A 46 10.35 -7.15 -4.37
C LEU A 46 8.98 -6.66 -3.88
N LEU A 47 8.68 -6.79 -2.58
CA LEU A 47 7.36 -6.50 -2.00
C LEU A 47 7.37 -5.21 -1.19
N SER A 48 6.29 -4.44 -1.28
CA SER A 48 6.07 -3.23 -0.48
C SER A 48 5.49 -3.57 0.90
N ALA A 49 5.61 -2.64 1.86
CA ALA A 49 5.03 -2.82 3.19
C ALA A 49 3.50 -3.04 3.16
N GLN A 50 2.79 -2.37 2.25
CA GLN A 50 1.34 -2.53 2.06
C GLN A 50 0.98 -3.94 1.62
N GLU A 51 1.75 -4.52 0.68
CA GLU A 51 1.53 -5.90 0.24
C GLU A 51 1.79 -6.92 1.35
N ILE A 52 2.70 -6.62 2.29
CA ILE A 52 2.90 -7.46 3.46
C ILE A 52 1.69 -7.39 4.39
N GLU A 53 1.08 -6.23 4.59
CA GLU A 53 -0.14 -6.09 5.37
C GLU A 53 -1.32 -6.86 4.75
N GLU A 54 -1.45 -6.83 3.42
CA GLU A 54 -2.40 -7.67 2.68
C GLU A 54 -2.15 -9.16 2.94
N VAL A 55 -0.90 -9.61 2.87
CA VAL A 55 -0.56 -11.01 3.16
C VAL A 55 -0.91 -11.40 4.60
N VAL A 56 -0.65 -10.53 5.57
CA VAL A 56 -1.02 -10.76 6.97
C VAL A 56 -2.55 -10.90 7.12
N ALA A 57 -3.32 -10.02 6.47
CA ALA A 57 -4.77 -10.08 6.44
C ALA A 57 -5.28 -11.39 5.80
N ASP A 58 -4.73 -11.79 4.66
CA ASP A 58 -5.07 -13.03 3.95
C ASP A 58 -4.81 -14.28 4.80
N VAL A 59 -3.67 -14.33 5.49
CA VAL A 59 -3.32 -15.45 6.38
C VAL A 59 -4.32 -15.51 7.54
N LEU A 60 -4.60 -14.37 8.18
CA LEU A 60 -5.57 -14.32 9.27
C LEU A 60 -6.96 -14.77 8.81
N GLN A 61 -7.43 -14.28 7.66
CA GLN A 61 -8.72 -14.68 7.09
C GLN A 61 -8.78 -16.19 6.79
N ARG A 62 -7.71 -16.78 6.23
CA ARG A 62 -7.63 -18.24 5.99
C ARG A 62 -7.70 -19.03 7.29
N LEU A 63 -7.02 -18.57 8.34
CA LEU A 63 -7.05 -19.19 9.67
C LEU A 63 -8.46 -19.14 10.28
N MET A 64 -9.13 -17.98 10.22
CA MET A 64 -10.48 -17.80 10.74
C MET A 64 -11.55 -18.61 9.99
N THR A 65 -11.39 -18.77 8.68
CA THR A 65 -12.44 -19.38 7.85
C THR A 65 -12.36 -20.90 7.79
N LYS A 66 -11.18 -21.47 7.52
CA LYS A 66 -11.07 -22.91 7.21
C LYS A 66 -9.83 -23.60 7.78
N ALA A 67 -8.69 -22.91 7.87
CA ALA A 67 -7.43 -23.60 8.13
C ALA A 67 -7.30 -24.12 9.57
N LEU A 68 -7.71 -23.33 10.58
CA LEU A 68 -7.66 -23.78 11.97
C LEU A 68 -8.63 -24.94 12.25
N ALA A 69 -9.79 -24.97 11.60
CA ALA A 69 -10.75 -26.08 11.73
C ALA A 69 -10.20 -27.41 11.17
N ARG A 70 -9.22 -27.35 10.26
CA ARG A 70 -8.57 -28.53 9.65
C ARG A 70 -7.26 -28.92 10.35
N PHE A 71 -6.84 -28.20 11.37
CA PHE A 71 -5.62 -28.50 12.11
C PHE A 71 -5.77 -29.81 12.89
N GLN A 72 -4.79 -30.71 12.73
CA GLN A 72 -4.80 -32.04 13.36
C GLN A 72 -3.67 -32.23 14.39
N GLY A 73 -2.83 -31.22 14.65
CA GLY A 73 -1.79 -31.34 15.67
C GLY A 73 -2.36 -31.33 17.09
N GLU A 74 -1.54 -31.75 18.03
CA GLU A 74 -1.88 -31.94 19.45
C GLU A 74 -1.09 -31.00 20.35
N THR A 75 -0.04 -30.36 19.81
CA THR A 75 0.87 -29.49 20.56
C THR A 75 0.85 -28.04 20.07
N PRO A 76 1.13 -27.07 20.95
CA PRO A 76 1.26 -25.67 20.53
C PRO A 76 2.37 -25.46 19.49
N GLY A 77 3.45 -26.25 19.56
CA GLY A 77 4.54 -26.20 18.59
C GLY A 77 4.08 -26.57 17.17
N GLU A 78 3.27 -27.61 17.03
CA GLU A 78 2.66 -28.00 15.75
C GLU A 78 1.72 -26.93 15.21
N LEU A 79 0.97 -26.25 16.09
CA LEU A 79 0.12 -25.13 15.70
C LEU A 79 0.94 -23.97 15.13
N PHE A 80 2.04 -23.59 15.80
CA PHE A 80 2.93 -22.54 15.30
C PHE A 80 3.63 -22.94 13.99
N ALA A 81 4.02 -24.21 13.84
CA ALA A 81 4.59 -24.73 12.60
C ALA A 81 3.57 -24.71 11.44
N PHE A 82 2.32 -25.07 11.72
CA PHE A 82 1.22 -25.01 10.77
C PHE A 82 0.95 -23.57 10.30
N ILE A 83 0.81 -22.63 11.23
CA ILE A 83 0.59 -21.20 10.92
C ILE A 83 1.79 -20.62 10.15
N ARG A 84 3.02 -20.96 10.56
CA ARG A 84 4.24 -20.56 9.86
C ARG A 84 4.21 -21.02 8.41
N THR A 85 3.83 -22.27 8.16
CA THR A 85 3.76 -22.85 6.81
C THR A 85 2.75 -22.13 5.93
N ILE A 86 1.58 -21.78 6.48
CA ILE A 86 0.58 -20.98 5.75
C ILE A 86 1.12 -19.59 5.44
N THR A 87 1.76 -18.94 6.42
CA THR A 87 2.33 -17.60 6.28
C THR A 87 3.40 -17.55 5.20
N ASP A 88 4.36 -18.47 5.28
CA ASP A 88 5.46 -18.59 4.32
C ASP A 88 4.93 -18.90 2.90
N ARG A 89 3.92 -19.76 2.79
CA ARG A 89 3.27 -20.07 1.50
C ARG A 89 2.55 -18.86 0.89
N CYS A 90 1.82 -18.08 1.69
CA CYS A 90 1.16 -16.87 1.20
C CYS A 90 2.18 -15.82 0.71
N LEU A 91 3.26 -15.61 1.46
CA LEU A 91 4.36 -14.72 1.04
C LEU A 91 4.99 -15.20 -0.26
N TRP A 92 5.31 -16.49 -0.36
CA TRP A 92 5.87 -17.08 -1.58
C TRP A 92 4.93 -16.89 -2.77
N GLN A 93 3.63 -17.14 -2.60
CA GLN A 93 2.63 -16.95 -3.66
C GLN A 93 2.56 -15.49 -4.12
N ARG A 94 2.63 -14.54 -3.20
CA ARG A 94 2.63 -13.11 -3.52
C ARG A 94 3.90 -12.71 -4.26
N ALA A 95 5.06 -13.15 -3.79
CA ALA A 95 6.35 -12.92 -4.45
C ALA A 95 6.37 -13.51 -5.88
N GLN A 96 5.94 -14.77 -6.04
CA GLN A 96 5.86 -15.43 -7.34
C GLN A 96 4.89 -14.77 -8.30
N ARG A 97 3.75 -14.28 -7.79
CA ARG A 97 2.82 -13.49 -8.61
C ARG A 97 3.50 -12.22 -9.12
N LYS A 98 4.16 -11.48 -8.23
CA LYS A 98 4.84 -10.23 -8.60
C LYS A 98 6.01 -10.42 -9.56
N LEU A 99 6.78 -11.51 -9.38
CA LEU A 99 7.82 -11.90 -10.33
C LEU A 99 7.22 -12.22 -11.71
N ARG A 100 6.14 -13.00 -11.76
CA ARG A 100 5.46 -13.30 -13.04
C ARG A 100 4.89 -12.05 -13.70
N GLU A 101 4.29 -11.14 -12.93
CA GLU A 101 3.81 -9.85 -13.43
C GLU A 101 4.95 -9.02 -14.00
N ARG A 102 6.10 -8.95 -13.31
CA ARG A 102 7.29 -8.27 -13.81
C ARG A 102 7.82 -8.90 -15.11
N THR A 103 7.97 -10.22 -15.15
CA THR A 103 8.44 -10.92 -16.36
C THR A 103 7.46 -10.79 -17.53
N ALA A 104 6.15 -10.80 -17.27
CA ALA A 104 5.15 -10.60 -18.31
C ALA A 104 5.19 -9.18 -18.90
N LEU A 105 5.51 -8.17 -18.07
CA LEU A 105 5.68 -6.78 -18.49
C LEU A 105 7.03 -6.51 -19.17
N GLU A 106 8.03 -7.37 -18.99
CA GLU A 106 9.33 -7.30 -19.68
C GLU A 106 9.31 -7.99 -21.06
N GLY A 107 8.26 -8.78 -21.41
CA GLY A 107 8.10 -9.49 -22.69
C GLY A 107 7.01 -8.92 -23.62
N GLU A 108 6.48 -9.70 -24.57
CA GLU A 108 5.42 -9.29 -25.52
C GLU A 108 4.15 -8.74 -24.82
N GLY A 109 3.87 -9.19 -23.59
CA GLY A 109 2.79 -8.68 -22.75
C GLY A 109 3.02 -7.27 -22.21
N GLY A 110 4.27 -6.79 -22.19
CA GLY A 110 4.63 -5.40 -21.90
C GLY A 110 4.22 -4.46 -23.03
N ASP A 111 4.49 -4.86 -24.27
CA ASP A 111 4.06 -4.10 -25.47
C ASP A 111 2.54 -4.17 -25.66
N GLU A 112 1.93 -5.31 -25.38
CA GLU A 112 0.47 -5.44 -25.40
C GLU A 112 -0.18 -4.67 -24.24
N ALA A 113 0.36 -4.72 -23.01
CA ALA A 113 -0.10 -3.90 -21.89
C ALA A 113 0.12 -2.41 -22.17
N LEU A 114 1.24 -1.99 -22.74
CA LEU A 114 1.47 -0.62 -23.21
C LEU A 114 0.45 -0.23 -24.28
N SER A 115 0.10 -1.14 -25.20
CA SER A 115 -0.93 -0.91 -26.21
C SER A 115 -2.35 -0.86 -25.62
N TRP A 116 -2.64 -1.65 -24.58
CA TRP A 116 -3.89 -1.63 -23.82
C TRP A 116 -3.96 -0.42 -22.92
N PHE A 117 -2.87 0.04 -22.30
CA PHE A 117 -2.77 1.31 -21.58
C PHE A 117 -2.82 2.51 -22.53
N ALA A 118 -2.44 2.34 -23.80
CA ALA A 118 -2.61 3.34 -24.85
C ALA A 118 -4.04 3.37 -25.45
N ARG A 119 -4.82 2.28 -25.26
CA ARG A 119 -6.18 2.10 -25.84
C ARG A 119 -7.31 2.18 -24.82
N ILE A 120 -7.07 1.76 -23.59
CA ILE A 120 -7.88 2.11 -22.43
C ILE A 120 -7.49 3.55 -22.17
N ASP A 121 -8.42 4.47 -22.42
CA ASP A 121 -8.27 5.82 -21.90
C ASP A 121 -8.02 5.70 -20.40
N SER A 122 -6.76 5.93 -20.02
CA SER A 122 -6.36 6.09 -18.64
C SER A 122 -7.38 7.04 -17.99
N PRO A 123 -7.75 6.87 -16.71
CA PRO A 123 -8.48 7.90 -15.97
C PRO A 123 -7.80 9.28 -16.11
N GLU A 124 -6.52 9.31 -16.47
CA GLU A 124 -5.73 10.50 -16.81
C GLU A 124 -6.14 11.19 -18.13
N ARG A 125 -6.79 10.50 -19.09
CA ARG A 125 -7.32 11.13 -20.31
C ARG A 125 -8.66 11.85 -20.08
N VAL A 126 -9.37 11.55 -18.99
CA VAL A 126 -10.44 12.44 -18.50
C VAL A 126 -9.85 13.78 -18.03
N VAL A 127 -8.54 13.86 -17.79
CA VAL A 127 -7.84 15.10 -17.37
C VAL A 127 -7.32 15.91 -18.57
N GLU A 128 -7.37 15.39 -19.80
CA GLU A 128 -7.05 16.19 -21.00
C GLU A 128 -8.12 17.25 -21.32
N HIS A 129 -9.28 17.21 -20.65
CA HIS A 129 -10.20 18.35 -20.55
C HIS A 129 -10.87 18.39 -19.17
N VAL A 130 -10.17 18.92 -18.16
CA VAL A 130 -10.86 19.67 -17.09
C VAL A 130 -10.78 21.14 -17.51
N PRO A 131 -11.86 21.72 -18.09
CA PRO A 131 -11.82 23.09 -18.62
C PRO A 131 -11.54 24.15 -17.55
N ASP A 132 -11.75 23.81 -16.27
CA ASP A 132 -11.57 24.72 -15.14
C ASP A 132 -10.76 24.03 -14.03
N MET A 133 -9.44 24.20 -14.02
CA MET A 133 -8.61 23.79 -12.87
C MET A 133 -9.07 24.60 -11.64
N PRO A 134 -9.60 23.96 -10.57
CA PRO A 134 -10.18 24.69 -9.44
C PRO A 134 -9.14 25.41 -8.55
N LEU A 135 -7.84 25.14 -8.76
CA LEU A 135 -6.77 25.85 -8.09
C LEU A 135 -6.37 27.11 -8.88
N PRO A 136 -6.18 28.26 -8.22
CA PRO A 136 -5.61 29.44 -8.87
C PRO A 136 -4.22 29.15 -9.46
N ASP A 137 -3.90 29.74 -10.62
CA ASP A 137 -2.61 29.57 -11.30
C ASP A 137 -1.40 29.86 -10.39
N ARG A 138 -1.54 30.80 -9.46
CA ARG A 138 -0.51 31.16 -8.47
C ARG A 138 -0.20 30.05 -7.47
N ASP A 139 -1.18 29.19 -7.18
CA ASP A 139 -0.99 28.03 -6.31
C ASP A 139 -0.43 26.86 -7.11
N GLN A 140 -0.90 26.68 -8.35
CA GLN A 140 -0.37 25.68 -9.28
C GLN A 140 1.13 25.89 -9.54
N ALA A 141 1.54 27.12 -9.90
CA ALA A 141 2.94 27.48 -10.12
C ALA A 141 3.80 27.25 -8.86
N PHE A 142 3.28 27.63 -7.68
CA PHE A 142 3.97 27.38 -6.40
C PHE A 142 4.18 25.89 -6.13
N LEU A 143 3.15 25.06 -6.36
CA LEU A 143 3.24 23.61 -6.13
C LEU A 143 4.20 22.96 -7.12
N MET A 144 4.21 23.40 -8.38
CA MET A 144 5.17 22.94 -9.40
C MET A 144 6.61 23.26 -8.99
N ASP A 145 6.90 24.50 -8.60
CA ASP A 145 8.24 24.90 -8.17
C ASP A 145 8.66 24.17 -6.88
N LEU A 146 7.71 23.91 -5.97
CA LEU A 146 7.97 23.12 -4.76
C LEU A 146 8.31 21.66 -5.08
N LEU A 147 7.66 21.06 -6.07
CA LEU A 147 7.93 19.70 -6.53
C LEU A 147 9.31 19.62 -7.19
N ARG A 148 9.66 20.60 -8.04
CA ARG A 148 11.00 20.70 -8.66
C ARG A 148 12.11 20.83 -7.61
N ALA A 149 11.88 21.63 -6.56
CA ALA A 149 12.84 21.75 -5.47
C ALA A 149 12.98 20.48 -4.62
N SER A 150 12.15 19.44 -4.81
CA SER A 150 12.20 18.14 -4.11
C SER A 150 11.99 18.19 -2.57
N SER A 151 12.10 19.34 -1.92
CA SER A 151 11.82 19.53 -0.51
C SER A 151 11.46 20.98 -0.16
N LYS A 152 10.70 21.16 0.93
CA LYS A 152 10.37 22.48 1.48
C LYS A 152 11.60 23.28 1.93
N ALA A 153 12.66 22.58 2.33
CA ALA A 153 13.92 23.21 2.77
C ALA A 153 14.72 23.71 1.56
N GLU A 154 14.74 22.95 0.48
CA GLU A 154 15.36 23.36 -0.78
C GLU A 154 14.64 24.54 -1.41
N TYR A 155 13.31 24.48 -1.50
CA TYR A 155 12.49 25.59 -1.99
C TYR A 155 12.72 26.88 -1.19
N ALA A 156 12.76 26.76 0.15
CA ALA A 156 13.02 27.89 1.04
C ALA A 156 14.39 28.53 0.76
N ARG A 157 15.43 27.72 0.50
CA ARG A 157 16.77 28.20 0.14
C ARG A 157 16.78 28.88 -1.23
N GLN A 158 16.20 28.25 -2.25
CA GLN A 158 16.20 28.77 -3.63
C GLN A 158 15.44 30.10 -3.77
N HIS A 159 14.36 30.28 -3.01
CA HIS A 159 13.50 31.47 -3.08
C HIS A 159 13.74 32.49 -1.95
N ASN A 160 14.77 32.29 -1.12
CA ASN A 160 15.11 33.15 0.03
C ASN A 160 13.91 33.45 0.96
N VAL A 161 13.14 32.41 1.30
CA VAL A 161 11.98 32.48 2.20
C VAL A 161 12.14 31.51 3.37
N SER A 162 11.46 31.74 4.48
CA SER A 162 11.52 30.81 5.62
C SER A 162 10.76 29.51 5.33
N ARG A 163 11.28 28.37 5.82
CA ARG A 163 10.59 27.07 5.77
C ARG A 163 9.19 27.12 6.41
N ALA A 164 9.02 27.97 7.42
CA ALA A 164 7.73 28.21 8.05
C ALA A 164 6.73 28.89 7.09
N ALA A 165 7.17 29.88 6.31
CA ALA A 165 6.34 30.53 5.29
C ALA A 165 5.92 29.55 4.18
N VAL A 166 6.83 28.68 3.73
CA VAL A 166 6.52 27.60 2.77
C VAL A 166 5.48 26.63 3.36
N THR A 167 5.63 26.26 4.63
CA THR A 167 4.70 25.35 5.32
C THR A 167 3.32 25.97 5.47
N GLN A 168 3.23 27.24 5.88
CA GLN A 168 1.96 27.98 5.99
C GLN A 168 1.26 28.10 4.63
N ARG A 169 2.02 28.33 3.55
CA ARG A 169 1.47 28.40 2.19
C ARG A 169 0.91 27.06 1.73
N VAL A 170 1.62 25.95 1.99
CA VAL A 170 1.11 24.59 1.71
C VAL A 170 -0.17 24.30 2.51
N GLN A 171 -0.21 24.66 3.79
CA GLN A 171 -1.41 24.44 4.62
C GLN A 171 -2.60 25.27 4.12
N ARG A 172 -2.36 26.51 3.67
CA ARG A 172 -3.41 27.35 3.07
C ARG A 172 -3.97 26.76 1.79
N ILE A 173 -3.11 26.22 0.92
CA ILE A 173 -3.54 25.57 -0.32
C ILE A 173 -4.31 24.29 0.01
N ARG A 174 -3.84 23.48 0.97
CA ARG A 174 -4.56 22.29 1.42
C ARG A 174 -5.95 22.61 1.97
N GLY A 175 -6.07 23.66 2.79
CA GLY A 175 -7.38 24.12 3.26
C GLY A 175 -8.31 24.59 2.15
N ARG A 176 -7.78 25.09 1.03
CA ARG A 176 -8.60 25.41 -0.17
C ARG A 176 -9.05 24.14 -0.88
N ILE A 177 -8.16 23.16 -1.03
CA ILE A 177 -8.48 21.85 -1.65
C ILE A 177 -9.56 21.14 -0.83
N ASP A 178 -9.41 21.09 0.49
CA ASP A 178 -10.38 20.46 1.39
C ASP A 178 -11.77 21.11 1.33
N ALA A 179 -11.86 22.39 0.92
CA ALA A 179 -13.10 23.13 0.74
C ALA A 179 -13.75 22.95 -0.66
N LEU A 180 -13.07 22.28 -1.60
CA LEU A 180 -13.61 21.97 -2.92
C LEU A 180 -14.63 20.83 -2.85
N ARG A 181 -15.48 20.70 -3.88
CA ARG A 181 -16.40 19.55 -4.00
C ARG A 181 -15.60 18.26 -4.25
N PRO A 182 -16.13 17.08 -3.90
CA PRO A 182 -15.41 15.81 -4.08
C PRO A 182 -14.83 15.60 -5.49
N ARG A 183 -15.60 15.93 -6.54
CA ARG A 183 -15.13 15.85 -7.94
C ARG A 183 -14.01 16.83 -8.29
N GLU A 184 -13.99 17.99 -7.64
CA GLU A 184 -12.94 19.00 -7.83
C GLU A 184 -11.67 18.63 -7.07
N GLN A 185 -11.80 17.97 -5.90
CA GLN A 185 -10.67 17.38 -5.17
C GLN A 185 -10.01 16.28 -5.99
N GLU A 186 -10.81 15.38 -6.60
CA GLU A 186 -10.32 14.34 -7.51
C GLU A 186 -9.52 14.93 -8.69
N ALA A 187 -9.99 16.05 -9.26
CA ALA A 187 -9.29 16.76 -10.33
C ALA A 187 -7.94 17.35 -9.85
N VAL A 188 -7.89 17.93 -8.64
CA VAL A 188 -6.64 18.44 -8.05
C VAL A 188 -5.66 17.32 -7.77
N ASP A 189 -6.13 16.20 -7.22
CA ASP A 189 -5.29 15.04 -6.92
C ASP A 189 -4.70 14.43 -8.19
N ALA A 190 -5.49 14.33 -9.25
CA ALA A 190 -5.03 13.87 -10.55
C ALA A 190 -3.96 14.81 -11.13
N TRP A 191 -4.19 16.13 -11.08
CA TRP A 191 -3.22 17.13 -11.51
C TRP A 191 -1.92 17.08 -10.70
N LEU A 192 -1.98 16.94 -9.37
CA LEU A 192 -0.81 16.85 -8.49
C LEU A 192 0.06 15.63 -8.80
N ARG A 193 -0.55 14.48 -9.12
CA ARG A 193 0.16 13.27 -9.52
C ARG A 193 0.89 13.46 -10.85
N LEU A 194 0.23 14.09 -11.83
CA LEU A 194 0.84 14.42 -13.12
C LEU A 194 2.00 15.42 -12.95
N ALA A 195 1.79 16.46 -12.16
CA ALA A 195 2.78 17.49 -11.83
C ALA A 195 4.02 16.89 -11.15
N ALA A 196 3.84 16.00 -10.19
CA ALA A 196 4.94 15.33 -9.49
C ALA A 196 5.76 14.44 -10.44
N ARG A 197 5.08 13.72 -11.36
CA ARG A 197 5.76 12.90 -12.37
C ARG A 197 6.58 13.76 -13.34
N LYS A 198 6.00 14.84 -13.86
CA LYS A 198 6.74 15.79 -14.72
C LYS A 198 7.96 16.38 -14.02
N ALA A 199 7.84 16.74 -12.75
CA ALA A 199 8.97 17.27 -11.98
C ALA A 199 10.10 16.23 -11.77
N LEU A 200 9.76 14.94 -11.67
CA LEU A 200 10.73 13.84 -11.60
C LEU A 200 11.40 13.58 -12.96
N ASP A 201 10.64 13.65 -14.05
CA ASP A 201 11.15 13.45 -15.41
C ASP A 201 12.02 14.63 -15.89
N GLU A 202 11.73 15.85 -15.41
CA GLU A 202 12.51 17.09 -15.69
C GLU A 202 13.73 17.26 -14.77
N SER A 203 13.88 16.43 -13.72
CA SER A 203 15.04 16.50 -12.83
C SER A 203 16.23 15.79 -13.50
N PRO A 204 17.32 16.51 -13.88
CA PRO A 204 18.51 15.85 -14.39
C PRO A 204 19.08 14.99 -13.27
N VAL A 205 19.44 13.75 -13.62
CA VAL A 205 20.18 12.81 -12.77
C VAL A 205 21.30 13.57 -12.07
N GLY A 206 21.17 13.74 -10.75
CA GLY A 206 22.22 14.14 -9.84
C GLY A 206 22.81 12.92 -9.16
#